data_AF-A0A7J9XIF4-F1
#
_entry.id   AF-A0A7J9XIF4-F1
#
_cell.length_a   1.000
_cell.length_b   1.000
_cell.length_c   1.000
_cell.angle_alpha   90.00
_cell.angle_beta   90.00
_cell.angle_gamma   90.00
#
_symmetry.space_group_name_H-M   'P 1'
#
loop_
_entity.id
_entity.type
_entity.pdbx_description
1 polymer ?
#
loop_
_entity_poly.entity_id
_entity_poly.type
_entity_poly.pdbx_seq_one_letter_code
_entity_poly.pdbx_strand_id
1 'polypeptide(L)'
;MAKSRKTRDDVGERQQKRHRVRKLVGWTAAGLCVAAVVQELRKPQGERTWTGRVGGFVPYDLRWPVTEERVRAAVWDPKSDALFTPHAFGVGWSVNFARLLDLAEEALDGAKR
;
A
#
# COMPACT_ATOMS: atom_id res chain seq x y z
N MET A 1 -20.44 -34.59 22.40
CA MET A 1 -19.23 -34.65 21.54
C MET A 1 -19.35 -33.90 20.18
N ALA A 2 -20.47 -33.26 19.82
CA ALA A 2 -20.65 -32.63 18.50
C ALA A 2 -20.01 -31.23 18.32
N LYS A 3 -19.66 -30.52 19.41
CA LYS A 3 -19.16 -29.14 19.36
C LYS A 3 -17.68 -29.03 18.90
N SER A 4 -16.91 -30.11 19.00
CA SER A 4 -15.45 -30.12 18.71
C SER A 4 -15.13 -30.28 17.21
N ARG A 5 -16.04 -30.89 16.44
CA ARG A 5 -15.87 -31.09 14.99
C ARG A 5 -16.08 -29.78 14.21
N LYS A 6 -17.15 -29.05 14.54
CA LYS A 6 -17.50 -27.76 13.91
C LYS A 6 -16.40 -26.71 14.03
N THR A 7 -15.73 -26.62 15.18
CA THR A 7 -14.67 -25.63 15.42
C THR A 7 -13.40 -25.90 14.58
N ARG A 8 -13.08 -27.17 14.28
CA ARG A 8 -11.93 -27.50 13.42
C ARG A 8 -12.19 -27.16 11.96
N ASP A 9 -13.41 -27.42 11.47
CA ASP A 9 -13.80 -27.12 10.10
C ASP A 9 -13.85 -25.59 9.86
N ASP A 10 -14.39 -24.82 10.81
CA ASP A 10 -14.43 -23.34 10.78
C ASP A 10 -13.03 -22.71 10.72
N VAL A 11 -12.06 -23.26 11.47
CA VAL A 11 -10.67 -22.76 11.45
C VAL A 11 -9.99 -23.06 10.11
N GLY A 12 -10.23 -24.24 9.53
CA GLY A 12 -9.71 -24.63 8.22
C GLY A 12 -10.21 -23.72 7.10
N GLU A 13 -11.52 -23.45 7.06
CA GLU A 13 -12.11 -22.56 6.06
C GLU A 13 -11.61 -21.10 6.19
N ARG A 14 -11.49 -20.59 7.42
CA ARG A 14 -10.95 -19.24 7.66
C ARG A 14 -9.50 -19.14 7.22
N GLN A 15 -8.67 -20.15 7.51
CA GLN A 15 -7.27 -20.18 7.08
C GLN A 15 -7.16 -20.26 5.56
N GLN A 16 -7.97 -21.11 4.92
CA GLN A 16 -7.97 -21.26 3.48
C GLN A 16 -8.45 -19.99 2.76
N LYS A 17 -9.49 -19.32 3.28
CA LYS A 17 -9.93 -18.01 2.79
C LYS A 17 -8.84 -16.95 2.92
N ARG A 18 -8.19 -16.83 4.08
CA ARG A 18 -7.07 -15.87 4.28
C ARG A 18 -5.94 -16.10 3.30
N HIS A 19 -5.58 -17.35 3.05
CA HIS A 19 -4.54 -17.69 2.08
C HIS A 19 -4.93 -17.31 0.64
N ARG A 20 -6.18 -17.56 0.23
CA ARG A 20 -6.67 -17.15 -1.10
C ARG A 20 -6.67 -15.62 -1.27
N VAL A 21 -7.14 -14.89 -0.26
CA VAL A 21 -7.13 -13.41 -0.30
C VAL A 21 -5.70 -12.88 -0.38
N ARG A 22 -4.77 -13.40 0.43
CA ARG A 22 -3.35 -13.00 0.38
C ARG A 22 -2.75 -13.25 -1.00
N LYS A 23 -3.05 -14.40 -1.63
CA LYS A 23 -2.63 -14.69 -2.99
C LYS A 23 -3.20 -13.69 -3.99
N LEU A 24 -4.51 -13.42 -3.95
CA LEU A 24 -5.17 -12.45 -4.85
C LEU A 24 -4.57 -11.05 -4.72
N VAL A 25 -4.33 -10.57 -3.50
CA VAL A 25 -3.69 -9.28 -3.25
C VAL A 25 -2.27 -9.26 -3.83
N GLY A 26 -1.49 -10.31 -3.59
CA GLY A 26 -0.14 -10.44 -4.14
C GLY A 26 -0.11 -10.41 -5.67
N TRP A 27 -0.99 -11.17 -6.33
CA TRP A 27 -1.10 -11.17 -7.79
C TRP A 27 -1.54 -9.82 -8.35
N THR A 28 -2.46 -9.13 -7.67
CA THR A 28 -2.90 -7.79 -8.08
C THR A 28 -1.75 -6.79 -7.98
N ALA A 29 -1.00 -6.80 -6.87
CA ALA A 29 0.17 -5.94 -6.70
C ALA A 29 1.24 -6.22 -7.76
N ALA A 30 1.55 -7.50 -8.02
CA ALA A 30 2.48 -7.90 -9.07
C ALA A 30 2.03 -7.41 -10.46
N GLY A 31 0.74 -7.54 -10.78
CA GLY A 31 0.16 -7.05 -12.02
C GLY A 31 0.30 -5.53 -12.18
N LEU A 32 0.06 -4.76 -11.12
CA LEU A 32 0.23 -3.31 -11.12
C LEU A 32 1.71 -2.90 -11.31
N CYS A 33 2.65 -3.61 -10.67
CA CYS A 33 4.08 -3.40 -10.88
C CYS A 33 4.48 -3.65 -12.34
N VAL A 34 4.04 -4.77 -12.93
CA VAL A 34 4.31 -5.08 -14.34
C VAL A 34 3.69 -4.01 -15.25
N ALA A 35 2.45 -3.58 -14.97
CA ALA A 35 1.79 -2.53 -15.75
C ALA A 35 2.57 -1.20 -15.71
N ALA A 36 3.08 -0.79 -14.55
CA ALA A 36 3.92 0.41 -14.41
C ALA A 36 5.21 0.31 -15.24
N VAL A 37 5.90 -0.84 -15.18
CA VAL A 37 7.12 -1.07 -15.95
C VAL A 37 6.83 -1.06 -17.45
N VAL A 38 5.78 -1.75 -17.91
CA VAL A 38 5.37 -1.77 -19.32
C VAL A 38 5.00 -0.37 -19.81
N GLN A 39 4.33 0.43 -18.98
CA GLN A 39 3.97 1.82 -19.30
C GLN A 39 5.21 2.68 -19.59
N GLU A 40 6.28 2.54 -18.79
CA GLU A 40 7.53 3.26 -19.02
C GLU A 40 8.33 2.70 -20.20
N LEU A 41 8.39 1.38 -20.36
CA LEU A 41 9.12 0.77 -21.48
C LEU A 41 8.52 1.10 -22.85
N ARG A 42 7.21 1.36 -22.92
CA ARG A 42 6.52 1.84 -24.13
C ARG A 42 6.93 3.26 -24.52
N LYS A 43 7.47 4.07 -23.60
CA LYS A 43 7.98 5.40 -23.91
C LYS A 43 9.38 5.31 -24.55
N PRO A 44 9.73 6.23 -25.47
CA PRO A 44 11.10 6.39 -25.96
C PRO A 44 12.07 6.53 -24.80
N GLN A 45 13.30 6.02 -24.91
CA GLN A 45 14.24 5.95 -23.79
C GLN A 45 14.47 7.31 -23.10
N GLY A 46 14.47 8.41 -23.86
CA GLY A 46 14.66 9.77 -23.34
C GLY A 46 13.47 10.37 -22.60
N GLU A 47 12.26 9.79 -22.73
CA GLU A 47 11.03 10.29 -22.08
C GLU A 47 10.61 9.45 -20.86
N ARG A 48 11.43 8.44 -20.50
CA ARG A 48 11.14 7.56 -19.36
C ARG A 48 11.42 8.29 -18.06
N THR A 49 10.37 8.54 -17.30
CA THR A 49 10.46 9.20 -16.00
C THR A 49 10.59 8.21 -14.86
N TRP A 50 10.19 6.95 -15.07
CA TRP A 50 10.14 5.90 -14.04
C TRP A 50 9.32 6.29 -12.81
N THR A 51 8.40 7.24 -12.97
CA THR A 51 7.48 7.71 -11.94
C THR A 51 6.20 8.18 -12.61
N GLY A 52 5.05 7.95 -11.96
CA GLY A 52 3.75 8.28 -12.53
C GLY A 52 2.60 7.62 -11.78
N ARG A 53 1.49 7.41 -12.50
CA ARG A 53 0.31 6.69 -11.99
C ARG A 53 -0.16 5.64 -12.99
N VAL A 54 -0.30 4.39 -12.54
CA VAL A 54 -0.94 3.34 -13.32
C VAL A 54 -2.43 3.64 -13.42
N GLY A 55 -2.95 3.74 -14.64
CA GLY A 55 -4.36 4.05 -14.90
C GLY A 55 -4.83 5.39 -14.32
N GLY A 56 -3.92 6.33 -14.04
CA GLY A 56 -4.24 7.64 -13.47
C GLY A 56 -4.52 7.64 -11.96
N PHE A 57 -4.56 6.48 -11.30
CA PHE A 57 -4.94 6.36 -9.88
C PHE A 57 -3.80 5.85 -8.99
N VAL A 58 -3.19 4.71 -9.32
CA VAL A 58 -2.21 4.05 -8.45
C VAL A 58 -0.83 4.67 -8.67
N PRO A 59 -0.24 5.40 -7.71
CA PRO A 59 1.06 6.01 -7.91
C PRO A 59 2.18 4.96 -7.95
N TYR A 60 3.22 5.25 -8.72
CA TYR A 60 4.46 4.48 -8.72
C TYR A 60 5.68 5.39 -8.79
N ASP A 61 6.75 4.95 -8.14
CA ASP A 61 8.08 5.53 -8.24
C ASP A 61 9.11 4.40 -8.28
N LEU A 62 9.71 4.18 -9.44
CA LEU A 62 10.72 3.16 -9.68
C LEU A 62 12.11 3.78 -9.86
N ARG A 63 12.27 5.06 -9.52
CA ARG A 63 13.55 5.76 -9.63
C ARG A 63 14.51 5.23 -8.57
N TRP A 64 15.66 4.75 -9.01
CA TRP A 64 16.75 4.34 -8.16
C TRP A 64 17.90 5.35 -8.27
N PRO A 65 18.59 5.71 -7.16
CA PRO A 65 18.43 5.23 -5.78
C PRO A 65 17.30 5.92 -4.99
N VAL A 66 16.79 5.24 -3.97
CA VAL A 66 15.83 5.82 -3.02
C VAL A 66 16.57 6.72 -2.05
N THR A 67 16.18 7.99 -1.96
CA THR A 67 16.78 8.95 -1.04
C THR A 67 16.08 8.94 0.32
N GLU A 68 16.82 9.29 1.37
CA GLU A 68 16.27 9.42 2.73
C GLU A 68 15.11 10.41 2.78
N GLU A 69 15.23 11.54 2.08
CA GLU A 69 14.21 12.57 1.97
C GLU A 69 12.88 12.02 1.42
N ARG A 70 12.94 11.10 0.44
CA ARG A 70 11.75 10.46 -0.11
C ARG A 70 11.14 9.47 0.84
N VAL A 71 11.96 8.67 1.53
CA VAL A 71 11.46 7.75 2.56
C VAL A 71 10.74 8.55 3.63
N ARG A 72 11.36 9.62 4.12
CA ARG A 72 10.78 10.52 5.12
C ARG A 72 9.48 11.13 4.61
N ALA A 73 9.46 11.72 3.41
CA ALA A 73 8.23 12.28 2.84
C ALA A 73 7.10 11.24 2.65
N ALA A 74 7.45 9.98 2.37
CA ALA A 74 6.45 8.93 2.20
C ALA A 74 5.90 8.41 3.54
N VAL A 75 6.70 8.33 4.60
CA VAL A 75 6.24 7.72 5.87
C VAL A 75 5.97 8.73 6.98
N TRP A 76 6.59 9.91 6.92
CA TRP A 76 6.56 10.92 7.97
C TRP A 76 6.62 12.33 7.37
N ASP A 77 5.47 12.80 6.87
CA ASP A 77 5.30 14.16 6.38
C ASP A 77 4.30 14.91 7.27
N PRO A 78 4.78 15.65 8.30
CA PRO A 78 3.93 16.43 9.19
C PRO A 78 3.25 17.62 8.50
N LYS A 79 3.67 17.98 7.28
CA LYS A 79 3.08 19.10 6.54
C LYS A 79 1.91 18.67 5.65
N SER A 80 1.71 17.37 5.51
CA SER A 80 0.67 16.80 4.67
C SER A 80 -0.49 16.30 5.51
N ASP A 81 -1.69 16.79 5.20
CA ASP A 81 -2.95 16.31 5.80
C ASP A 81 -3.39 14.94 5.24
N ALA A 82 -2.65 14.38 4.27
CA ALA A 82 -2.97 13.10 3.67
C ALA A 82 -2.47 11.94 4.54
N LEU A 83 -3.38 11.01 4.86
CA LEU A 83 -3.04 9.75 5.54
C LEU A 83 -2.27 8.79 4.61
N PHE A 84 -2.56 8.82 3.31
CA PHE A 84 -1.90 7.98 2.31
C PHE A 84 -1.08 8.84 1.37
N THR A 85 0.19 8.49 1.26
CA THR A 85 1.20 9.17 0.44
C THR A 85 1.73 8.20 -0.61
N PRO A 86 2.18 8.66 -1.79
CA PRO A 86 2.88 7.78 -2.72
C PRO A 86 4.07 7.08 -2.06
N HIS A 87 4.32 5.82 -2.40
CA HIS A 87 5.52 5.12 -1.95
C HIS A 87 6.79 5.86 -2.36
N ALA A 88 7.81 5.82 -1.49
CA ALA A 88 9.16 6.30 -1.81
C ALA A 88 9.81 5.47 -2.92
N PHE A 89 9.43 4.19 -3.01
CA PHE A 89 9.83 3.26 -4.06
C PHE A 89 8.81 2.13 -4.23
N GLY A 90 8.51 1.76 -5.48
CA GLY A 90 7.53 0.74 -5.84
C GLY A 90 6.22 1.31 -6.35
N VAL A 91 5.13 0.56 -6.17
CA VAL A 91 3.79 0.89 -6.67
C VAL A 91 2.80 0.85 -5.51
N GLY A 92 2.01 1.92 -5.36
CA GLY A 92 0.99 2.06 -4.32
C GLY A 92 1.30 3.17 -3.33
N TRP A 93 0.68 3.05 -2.15
CA TRP A 93 0.69 4.09 -1.13
C TRP A 93 1.40 3.63 0.14
N SER A 94 2.21 4.52 0.72
CA SER A 94 2.66 4.47 2.09
C SER A 94 1.60 5.06 3.04
N VAL A 95 1.76 4.78 4.33
CA VAL A 95 1.00 5.46 5.39
C VAL A 95 1.84 6.60 5.94
N ASN A 96 1.26 7.80 5.99
CA ASN A 96 1.84 8.93 6.68
C ASN A 96 1.56 8.81 8.19
N PHE A 97 2.57 8.40 8.94
CA PHE A 97 2.44 8.18 10.38
C PHE A 97 2.24 9.48 11.15
N ALA A 98 2.73 10.63 10.65
CA ALA A 98 2.48 11.92 11.28
C ALA A 98 0.97 12.19 11.38
N ARG A 99 0.27 12.11 10.24
CA ARG A 99 -1.19 12.31 10.21
C ARG A 99 -1.96 11.21 10.94
N LEU A 100 -1.47 9.98 10.93
CA LEU A 100 -2.10 8.88 11.67
C LEU A 100 -2.11 9.14 13.18
N LEU A 101 -1.04 9.72 13.73
CA LEU A 101 -0.96 10.07 15.15
C LEU A 101 -1.94 11.19 15.49
N ASP A 102 -2.03 12.24 14.68
CA ASP A 102 -3.00 13.32 14.89
C ASP A 102 -4.44 12.78 14.93
N LEU A 103 -4.79 11.91 13.98
CA LEU A 103 -6.12 11.28 13.93
C LEU A 103 -6.38 10.38 15.15
N ALA A 104 -5.34 9.72 15.67
CA ALA A 104 -5.47 8.89 16.86
C ALA A 104 -5.70 9.74 18.11
N GLU A 105 -5.02 10.88 18.23
CA GLU A 105 -5.22 11.85 19.32
C GLU A 105 -6.62 12.46 19.26
N GLU A 106 -7.05 12.93 18.09
CA GLU A 106 -8.40 13.44 17.85
C GLU A 106 -9.48 12.41 18.26
N ALA A 107 -9.28 11.13 17.91
CA ALA A 107 -10.19 10.06 18.27
C ALA A 107 -10.22 9.76 19.78
N LEU A 108 -9.06 9.79 20.44
CA LEU A 108 -8.96 9.57 21.88
C LEU A 108 -9.59 10.71 22.69
N ASP A 109 -9.44 11.94 22.24
CA ASP A 109 -10.05 13.11 22.89
C ASP A 109 -11.56 13.17 22.67
N GLY A 110 -12.02 12.77 21.48
CA GLY A 110 -13.45 12.59 21.19
C GLY A 110 -14.10 11.54 22.09
N ALA A 111 -13.39 10.46 22.45
CA ALA A 111 -13.89 9.41 23.33
C ALA A 111 -13.94 9.81 24.81
N LYS A 112 -13.26 10.90 25.21
CA LYS A 112 -13.27 11.42 26.58
C LYS A 112 -14.35 12.48 26.84
N ARG A 113 -15.03 12.97 25.79
CA ARG A 113 -16.19 13.88 25.89
C ARG A 113 -17.49 13.11 25.98
#